data_AF-A0A967WII2-F1
#
_entry.id   AF-A0A967WII2-F1
#
_cell.length_a   1.000
_cell.length_b   1.000
_cell.length_c   1.000
_cell.angle_alpha   90.00
_cell.angle_beta   90.00
_cell.angle_gamma   90.00
#
_symmetry.space_group_name_H-M   'P 1'
#
loop_
_entity.id
_entity.type
_entity.pdbx_description
1 polymer ?
#
loop_
_entity_poly.entity_id
_entity_poly.type
_entity_poly.pdbx_seq_one_letter_code
_entity_poly.pdbx_strand_id
1 'polypeptide(L)'
;DTNHAILGIRRIGKTSLLREIERILKESQDPAHVVYLECSDLLTSDDYIREVVRKLNPRELPRLHLQRYIFFFPDFLERMGRAYKSKIIFLLDEVDNLVIMQRGDWELFRMLRASANKGACQYILAGFREAMREQYLLDSPFYNFAQEVRLSEFTRRQAHDLILTPMENLRVRIKNK
;
A
#
# COMPACT_ATOMS: atom_id res chain seq x y z
N ASP A 1 -7.88 -13.80 0.16
CA ASP A 1 -7.07 -12.67 -0.34
C ASP A 1 -7.82 -11.35 -0.28
N THR A 2 -7.85 -10.75 0.90
CA THR A 2 -8.52 -9.46 1.17
C THR A 2 -7.51 -8.32 1.10
N ASN A 3 -7.95 -7.15 0.63
CA ASN A 3 -7.14 -5.93 0.75
C ASN A 3 -7.13 -5.47 2.22
N HIS A 4 -6.07 -4.79 2.64
CA HIS A 4 -5.94 -4.29 4.01
C HIS A 4 -5.65 -2.78 4.02
N ALA A 5 -6.19 -2.08 5.00
CA ALA A 5 -5.95 -0.66 5.25
C ALA A 5 -5.35 -0.49 6.66
N ILE A 6 -4.06 -0.20 6.71
CA ILE A 6 -3.31 0.12 7.93
C ILE A 6 -3.53 1.59 8.26
N LEU A 7 -4.38 1.85 9.24
CA LEU A 7 -4.79 3.20 9.62
C LEU A 7 -4.24 3.60 10.99
N GLY A 8 -3.81 4.85 11.14
CA GLY A 8 -3.39 5.38 12.44
C GLY A 8 -2.73 6.74 12.34
N ILE A 9 -2.47 7.37 13.48
CA ILE A 9 -1.86 8.71 13.55
C ILE A 9 -0.45 8.76 12.92
N ARG A 10 0.06 9.97 12.68
CA ARG A 10 1.43 10.17 12.19
C ARG A 10 2.45 9.59 13.17
N ARG A 11 3.53 9.01 12.63
CA ARG A 11 4.65 8.41 13.40
C ARG A 11 4.28 7.22 14.30
N ILE A 12 3.11 6.61 14.09
CA ILE A 12 2.67 5.41 14.82
C ILE A 12 3.35 4.10 14.35
N GLY A 13 4.21 4.17 13.32
CA GLY A 13 4.91 3.00 12.76
C GLY A 13 4.26 2.38 11.53
N LYS A 14 3.33 3.05 10.84
CA LYS A 14 2.71 2.54 9.58
C LYS A 14 3.75 2.18 8.51
N THR A 15 4.64 3.11 8.18
CA THR A 15 5.72 2.90 7.20
C THR A 15 6.64 1.76 7.63
N SER A 16 7.04 1.72 8.91
CA SER A 16 7.86 0.63 9.44
C SER A 16 7.17 -0.72 9.31
N LEU A 17 5.87 -0.81 9.59
CA LEU A 17 5.08 -2.01 9.42
C LEU A 17 4.99 -2.43 7.94
N LEU A 18 4.75 -1.49 7.03
CA LEU A 18 4.74 -1.79 5.59
C LEU A 18 6.09 -2.31 5.10
N ARG A 19 7.21 -1.73 5.56
CA ARG A 19 8.56 -2.19 5.20
C ARG A 19 8.85 -3.58 5.74
N GLU A 20 8.37 -3.90 6.94
CA GLU A 20 8.51 -5.24 7.50
C GLU A 20 7.66 -6.26 6.74
N ILE A 21 6.43 -5.89 6.35
CA ILE A 21 5.59 -6.70 5.46
C ILE A 21 6.28 -6.93 4.12
N GLU A 22 6.86 -5.88 3.51
CA GLU A 22 7.63 -5.97 2.27
C GLU A 22 8.77 -6.99 2.41
N ARG A 23 9.53 -6.91 3.50
CA ARG A 23 10.64 -7.80 3.81
C ARG A 23 10.19 -9.26 3.94
N ILE A 24 9.17 -9.51 4.77
CA ILE A 24 8.63 -10.87 5.02
C ILE A 24 8.09 -11.49 3.73
N LEU A 25 7.35 -10.73 2.91
CA LEU A 25 6.79 -11.23 1.66
C LEU A 25 7.88 -11.59 0.65
N LYS A 26 8.97 -10.81 0.57
CA LYS A 26 10.12 -11.08 -0.30
C LYS A 26 10.97 -12.26 0.16
N GLU A 27 11.02 -12.52 1.47
CA GLU A 27 11.79 -13.63 2.07
C GLU A 27 10.98 -14.94 2.19
N SER A 28 9.70 -14.93 1.81
CA SER A 28 8.84 -16.11 1.90
C SER A 28 9.22 -17.21 0.88
N GLN A 29 8.81 -18.45 1.17
CA GLN A 29 9.13 -19.62 0.32
C GLN A 29 8.52 -19.51 -1.09
N ASP A 30 7.39 -18.81 -1.23
CA ASP A 30 6.77 -18.43 -2.50
C ASP A 30 6.69 -16.89 -2.58
N PRO A 31 7.78 -16.23 -3.02
CA PRO A 31 7.91 -14.78 -2.92
C PRO A 31 6.91 -14.08 -3.84
N ALA A 32 6.04 -13.28 -3.22
CA ALA A 32 5.12 -12.41 -3.96
C ALA A 32 5.88 -11.31 -4.70
N HIS A 33 5.32 -10.86 -5.82
CA HIS A 33 5.86 -9.68 -6.52
C HIS A 33 5.37 -8.41 -5.82
N VAL A 34 6.16 -7.91 -4.88
CA VAL A 34 5.81 -6.75 -4.05
C VAL A 34 6.22 -5.44 -4.71
N VAL A 35 5.26 -4.53 -4.87
CA VAL A 35 5.45 -3.18 -5.38
C VAL A 35 5.15 -2.18 -4.27
N TYR A 36 6.20 -1.60 -3.69
CA TYR A 36 6.06 -0.51 -2.72
C TYR A 36 5.91 0.84 -3.44
N LEU A 37 4.97 1.68 -3.02
CA LEU A 37 4.72 3.02 -3.55
C LEU A 37 4.55 4.01 -2.39
N GLU A 38 5.29 5.11 -2.44
CA GLU A 38 5.08 6.26 -1.57
C GLU A 38 4.15 7.23 -2.30
N CYS A 39 2.93 7.36 -1.79
CA CYS A 39 1.85 8.03 -2.51
C CYS A 39 1.74 9.53 -2.21
N SER A 40 2.57 10.07 -1.31
CA SER A 40 2.56 11.50 -0.98
C SER A 40 2.98 12.38 -2.15
N ASP A 41 3.89 11.91 -3.01
CA ASP A 41 4.38 12.64 -4.18
C ASP A 41 3.53 12.41 -5.45
N LEU A 42 2.53 11.52 -5.40
CA LEU A 42 1.68 11.20 -6.54
C LEU A 42 0.50 12.17 -6.62
N LEU A 43 0.63 13.18 -7.50
CA LEU A 43 -0.30 14.30 -7.60
C LEU A 43 -1.42 14.09 -8.62
N THR A 44 -1.29 13.11 -9.52
CA THR A 44 -2.30 12.75 -10.52
C THR A 44 -2.51 11.23 -10.60
N SER A 45 -3.66 10.79 -11.12
CA SER A 45 -3.89 9.38 -11.45
C SER A 45 -2.83 8.86 -12.42
N ASP A 46 -2.40 9.69 -13.37
CA ASP A 46 -1.39 9.34 -14.37
C ASP A 46 -0.01 9.12 -13.73
N ASP A 47 0.34 9.89 -12.71
CA ASP A 47 1.60 9.68 -11.95
C ASP A 47 1.59 8.32 -11.25
N TYR A 48 0.47 7.94 -10.64
CA TYR A 48 0.31 6.62 -10.04
C TYR A 48 0.48 5.50 -11.08
N ILE A 49 -0.21 5.62 -12.22
CA ILE A 49 -0.14 4.59 -13.28
C ILE A 49 1.27 4.49 -13.87
N ARG A 50 1.89 5.64 -14.18
CA ARG A 50 3.28 5.68 -14.65
C ARG A 50 4.22 5.03 -13.66
N GLU A 51 4.07 5.30 -12.37
CA GLU A 51 4.94 4.73 -11.35
C GLU A 51 4.76 3.21 -11.22
N VAL A 52 3.51 2.72 -11.26
CA VAL A 52 3.23 1.28 -11.26
C VAL A 52 3.84 0.60 -12.49
N VAL A 53 3.62 1.15 -13.69
CA VAL A 53 4.17 0.59 -14.93
C VAL A 53 5.70 0.64 -14.91
N ARG A 54 6.29 1.72 -14.42
CA ARG A 54 7.75 1.85 -14.27
C ARG A 54 8.32 0.77 -13.36
N LYS A 55 7.66 0.41 -12.26
CA LYS A 55 8.15 -0.62 -11.33
C LYS A 55 7.94 -2.04 -11.83
N LEU A 56 6.82 -2.31 -12.51
CA LEU A 56 6.53 -3.63 -13.05
C LEU A 56 7.27 -3.87 -14.38
N ASN A 57 7.02 -3.03 -15.38
CA ASN A 57 7.62 -3.19 -16.69
C ASN A 57 7.80 -1.84 -17.42
N PRO A 58 8.99 -1.20 -17.29
CA PRO A 58 9.28 0.09 -17.92
C PRO A 58 9.06 0.14 -19.44
N ARG A 59 9.13 -1.00 -20.12
CA ARG A 59 8.98 -1.07 -21.59
C ARG A 59 7.55 -0.75 -22.05
N GLU A 60 6.59 -0.81 -21.15
CA GLU A 60 5.18 -0.49 -21.43
C GLU A 60 4.88 1.02 -21.26
N LEU A 61 5.79 1.82 -20.70
CA LEU A 61 5.58 3.27 -20.47
C LEU A 61 5.18 4.04 -21.75
N PRO A 62 5.80 3.81 -22.93
CA PRO A 62 5.38 4.52 -24.14
C PRO A 62 3.92 4.22 -24.54
N ARG A 63 3.38 3.06 -24.16
CA ARG A 63 2.00 2.65 -24.49
C ARG A 63 0.94 3.34 -23.65
N LEU A 64 1.31 3.94 -22.51
CA LEU A 64 0.38 4.66 -21.64
C LEU A 64 -0.29 5.84 -22.34
N HIS A 65 0.45 6.57 -23.18
CA HIS A 65 -0.07 7.73 -23.91
C HIS A 65 -1.05 7.35 -25.04
N LEU A 66 -1.11 6.06 -25.40
CA LEU A 66 -1.88 5.57 -26.55
C LEU A 66 -3.25 4.99 -26.15
N GLN A 67 -3.56 4.85 -24.86
CA GLN A 67 -4.74 4.14 -24.39
C GLN A 67 -5.39 4.83 -23.17
N ARG A 68 -6.71 4.67 -23.01
CA ARG A 68 -7.37 5.04 -21.76
C ARG A 68 -6.97 4.05 -20.66
N TYR A 69 -6.30 4.55 -19.61
CA TYR A 69 -5.71 3.71 -18.56
C TYR A 69 -6.72 2.85 -17.81
N ILE A 70 -7.99 3.27 -17.70
CA ILE A 70 -9.06 2.56 -16.98
C ILE A 70 -9.23 1.13 -17.49
N PHE A 71 -9.11 0.93 -18.81
CA PHE A 71 -9.23 -0.38 -19.44
C PHE A 71 -7.88 -1.09 -19.52
N PHE A 72 -6.81 -0.35 -19.80
CA PHE A 72 -5.47 -0.91 -19.95
C PHE A 72 -4.92 -1.48 -18.63
N PHE A 73 -5.15 -0.80 -17.50
CA PHE A 73 -4.45 -1.11 -16.25
C PHE A 73 -4.81 -2.47 -15.67
N PRO A 74 -6.10 -2.89 -15.57
CA PRO A 74 -6.44 -4.25 -15.14
C PRO A 74 -5.80 -5.33 -16.03
N ASP A 75 -5.87 -5.16 -17.36
CA ASP A 75 -5.32 -6.11 -18.32
C ASP A 75 -3.78 -6.15 -18.26
N PHE A 76 -3.15 -5.01 -18.02
CA PHE A 76 -1.71 -4.91 -17.78
C PHE A 76 -1.30 -5.69 -16.54
N LEU A 77 -2.00 -5.50 -15.42
CA LEU A 77 -1.70 -6.23 -14.17
C LEU A 77 -1.90 -7.73 -14.34
N GLU A 78 -2.93 -8.16 -15.06
CA GLU A 78 -3.14 -9.58 -15.34
C GLU A 78 -2.01 -10.18 -16.17
N ARG A 79 -1.55 -9.48 -17.23
CA ARG A 79 -0.39 -9.89 -18.02
C ARG A 79 0.87 -9.99 -17.15
N MET A 80 1.08 -9.02 -16.26
CA MET A 80 2.23 -9.03 -15.35
C MET A 80 2.16 -10.18 -14.35
N GLY A 81 1.00 -10.44 -13.73
CA GLY A 81 0.82 -11.55 -12.81
C GLY A 81 1.12 -12.91 -13.47
N ARG A 82 0.66 -13.11 -14.71
CA ARG A 82 1.00 -14.31 -15.50
C ARG A 82 2.50 -14.39 -15.81
N ALA A 83 3.14 -13.27 -16.11
CA ALA A 83 4.57 -13.22 -16.43
C ALA A 83 5.46 -13.54 -15.21
N TYR A 84 5.12 -13.02 -14.03
CA TYR A 84 5.84 -13.31 -12.80
C TYR A 84 5.53 -14.68 -12.20
N LYS A 85 4.43 -15.31 -12.64
CA LYS A 85 3.88 -16.55 -12.05
C LYS A 85 3.66 -16.44 -10.54
N SER A 86 3.46 -15.23 -10.05
CA SER A 86 3.26 -14.93 -8.64
C SER A 86 2.24 -13.81 -8.49
N LYS A 87 1.70 -13.71 -7.28
CA LYS A 87 0.73 -12.68 -6.96
C LYS A 87 1.41 -11.32 -6.85
N ILE A 88 0.83 -10.30 -7.47
CA ILE A 88 1.27 -8.92 -7.33
C ILE A 88 0.63 -8.32 -6.06
N ILE A 89 1.46 -7.81 -5.16
CA ILE A 89 1.01 -7.14 -3.93
C ILE A 89 1.51 -5.69 -3.96
N PHE A 90 0.59 -4.75 -3.92
CA PHE A 90 0.88 -3.33 -3.81
C PHE A 90 0.88 -2.90 -2.35
N LEU A 91 1.99 -2.30 -1.91
CA LEU A 91 2.10 -1.62 -0.64
C LEU A 91 2.04 -0.12 -0.92
N LEU A 92 0.91 0.52 -0.64
CA LEU A 92 0.71 1.96 -0.87
C LEU A 92 0.86 2.69 0.46
N ASP A 93 1.95 3.44 0.64
CA ASP A 93 2.17 4.27 1.83
C ASP A 93 1.70 5.71 1.60
N GLU A 94 1.30 6.40 2.66
CA GLU A 94 0.80 7.78 2.64
C GLU A 94 -0.31 8.05 1.62
N VAL A 95 -1.33 7.17 1.56
CA VAL A 95 -2.39 7.24 0.54
C VAL A 95 -3.32 8.45 0.66
N ASP A 96 -3.26 9.21 1.76
CA ASP A 96 -4.14 10.36 2.01
C ASP A 96 -4.15 11.37 0.85
N ASN A 97 -3.01 11.65 0.23
CA ASN A 97 -2.94 12.59 -0.90
C ASN A 97 -3.69 12.06 -2.13
N LEU A 98 -3.55 10.77 -2.44
CA LEU A 98 -4.33 10.13 -3.51
C LEU A 98 -5.83 10.15 -3.21
N VAL A 99 -6.21 9.94 -1.94
CA VAL A 99 -7.62 10.02 -1.51
C VAL A 99 -8.17 11.42 -1.74
N ILE A 100 -7.46 12.46 -1.30
CA ILE A 100 -7.86 13.86 -1.48
C ILE A 100 -8.01 14.18 -2.97
N MET A 101 -7.02 13.82 -3.78
CA MET A 101 -6.98 14.07 -5.22
C MET A 101 -8.19 13.47 -5.95
N GLN A 102 -8.64 12.28 -5.53
CA GLN A 102 -9.71 11.55 -6.22
C GLN A 102 -11.12 11.91 -5.75
N ARG A 103 -11.27 12.80 -4.78
CA ARG A 103 -12.59 13.23 -4.31
C ARG A 103 -13.42 13.82 -5.46
N GLY A 104 -14.58 13.21 -5.71
CA GLY A 104 -15.54 13.65 -6.73
C GLY A 104 -15.54 12.79 -7.99
N ASP A 105 -14.38 12.30 -8.44
CA ASP A 105 -14.28 11.44 -9.64
C ASP A 105 -14.17 9.95 -9.26
N TRP A 106 -13.30 9.62 -8.29
CA TRP A 106 -13.07 8.26 -7.78
C TRP A 106 -12.63 7.22 -8.82
N GLU A 107 -12.30 7.63 -10.04
CA GLU A 107 -11.97 6.75 -11.15
C GLU A 107 -10.77 5.83 -10.85
N LEU A 108 -9.70 6.38 -10.26
CA LEU A 108 -8.53 5.60 -9.86
C LEU A 108 -8.93 4.49 -8.87
N PHE A 109 -9.64 4.82 -7.80
CA PHE A 109 -10.02 3.84 -6.79
C PHE A 109 -11.04 2.81 -7.31
N ARG A 110 -11.93 3.20 -8.23
CA ARG A 110 -12.80 2.24 -8.94
C ARG A 110 -11.97 1.26 -9.77
N MET A 111 -10.94 1.73 -10.46
CA MET A 111 -10.02 0.89 -11.21
C MET A 111 -9.19 -0.04 -10.30
N LEU A 112 -8.65 0.45 -9.18
CA LEU A 112 -7.95 -0.38 -8.20
C LEU A 112 -8.85 -1.46 -7.59
N ARG A 113 -10.12 -1.12 -7.33
CA ARG A 113 -11.11 -2.10 -6.89
C ARG A 113 -11.40 -3.15 -7.96
N ALA A 114 -11.55 -2.73 -9.21
CA ALA A 114 -11.78 -3.65 -10.31
C ALA A 114 -10.61 -4.63 -10.52
N SER A 115 -9.36 -4.16 -10.43
CA SER A 115 -8.18 -5.04 -10.55
C SER A 115 -8.06 -6.01 -9.37
N ALA A 116 -8.34 -5.56 -8.14
CA ALA A 116 -8.34 -6.43 -6.97
C ALA A 116 -9.43 -7.52 -7.06
N ASN A 117 -10.66 -7.15 -7.43
CA ASN A 117 -11.79 -8.08 -7.53
C ASN A 117 -11.60 -9.13 -8.64
N LYS A 118 -10.90 -8.78 -9.72
CA LYS A 118 -10.50 -9.73 -10.76
C LYS A 118 -9.39 -10.70 -10.30
N GLY A 119 -8.81 -10.49 -9.12
CA GLY A 119 -7.69 -11.30 -8.61
C GLY A 119 -6.35 -10.97 -9.25
N ALA A 120 -6.23 -9.87 -9.99
CA ALA A 120 -4.98 -9.49 -10.66
C ALA A 120 -3.90 -9.01 -9.67
N CYS A 121 -4.31 -8.47 -8.52
CA CYS A 121 -3.41 -7.98 -7.48
C CYS A 121 -4.12 -7.90 -6.11
N GLN A 122 -3.34 -7.63 -5.07
CA GLN A 122 -3.82 -7.28 -3.74
C GLN A 122 -3.23 -5.93 -3.31
N TYR A 123 -4.01 -5.15 -2.56
CA TYR A 123 -3.58 -3.86 -2.01
C TYR A 123 -3.46 -3.91 -0.48
N ILE A 124 -2.35 -3.40 0.02
CA ILE A 124 -2.15 -3.04 1.42
C ILE A 124 -1.86 -1.54 1.46
N LEU A 125 -2.79 -0.79 2.04
CA LEU A 125 -2.79 0.67 2.06
C LEU A 125 -2.36 1.13 3.44
N ALA A 126 -1.54 2.17 3.55
CA ALA A 126 -1.29 2.87 4.79
C ALA A 126 -1.69 4.33 4.65
N GLY A 127 -2.46 4.81 5.62
CA GLY A 127 -2.98 6.16 5.61
C GLY A 127 -3.40 6.64 6.98
N PHE A 128 -3.87 7.88 7.02
CA PHE A 128 -4.39 8.52 8.22
C PHE A 128 -5.76 9.16 7.94
N ARG A 129 -5.93 10.44 8.26
CA ARG A 129 -7.22 11.15 8.39
C ARG A 129 -8.16 10.94 7.23
N GLU A 130 -7.66 11.09 6.01
CA GLU A 130 -8.53 11.11 4.84
C GLU A 130 -8.92 9.69 4.46
N ALA A 131 -7.96 8.76 4.45
CA ALA A 131 -8.24 7.34 4.25
C ALA A 131 -9.21 6.79 5.32
N MET A 132 -8.99 7.17 6.58
CA MET A 132 -9.84 6.78 7.71
C MET A 132 -11.25 7.36 7.60
N ARG A 133 -11.40 8.62 7.21
CA ARG A 133 -12.71 9.25 7.01
C ARG A 133 -13.48 8.55 5.89
N GLU A 134 -12.84 8.36 4.73
CA GLU A 134 -13.45 7.77 3.55
C GLU A 134 -13.86 6.30 3.77
N GLN A 135 -13.14 5.57 4.61
CA GLN A 135 -13.48 4.18 4.95
C GLN A 135 -14.87 4.03 5.61
N TYR A 136 -15.39 5.05 6.28
CA TYR A 136 -16.71 5.02 6.94
C TYR A 136 -17.84 5.68 6.13
N LEU A 137 -17.54 6.23 4.95
CA LEU A 137 -18.53 6.90 4.11
C LEU A 137 -19.07 5.93 3.05
N LEU A 138 -20.37 5.61 3.11
CA LEU A 138 -21.01 4.63 2.21
C LEU A 138 -20.80 4.92 0.71
N ASP A 139 -20.82 6.21 0.34
CA ASP A 139 -20.64 6.64 -1.06
C ASP A 139 -19.16 6.72 -1.48
N SER A 140 -18.24 6.36 -0.59
CA SER A 140 -16.80 6.39 -0.86
C SER A 140 -16.33 5.08 -1.50
N PRO A 141 -15.43 5.12 -2.49
CA PRO A 141 -14.79 3.93 -3.03
C PRO A 141 -13.78 3.30 -2.05
N PHE A 142 -13.56 3.88 -0.87
CA PHE A 142 -12.85 3.20 0.23
C PHE A 142 -13.76 2.31 1.07
N TYR A 143 -15.07 2.58 1.10
CA TYR A 143 -16.01 1.77 1.87
C TYR A 143 -16.02 0.33 1.37
N ASN A 144 -15.78 -0.63 2.27
CA ASN A 144 -15.60 -2.06 1.97
C ASN A 144 -14.51 -2.37 0.92
N PHE A 145 -13.57 -1.46 0.64
CA PHE A 145 -12.46 -1.75 -0.26
C PHE A 145 -11.40 -2.64 0.39
N ALA A 146 -11.15 -2.43 1.68
CA ALA A 146 -10.10 -3.08 2.44
C ALA A 146 -10.52 -3.28 3.91
N GLN A 147 -10.00 -4.33 4.53
CA GLN A 147 -10.18 -4.60 5.95
C GLN A 147 -9.33 -3.64 6.79
N GLU A 148 -9.94 -3.00 7.80
CA GLU A 148 -9.23 -2.09 8.70
C GLU A 148 -8.23 -2.84 9.59
N VAL A 149 -7.01 -2.35 9.65
CA VAL A 149 -6.01 -2.66 10.67
C VAL A 149 -5.62 -1.35 11.33
N ARG A 150 -6.24 -1.04 12.48
CA ARG A 150 -5.97 0.20 13.21
C ARG A 150 -4.74 0.05 14.10
N LEU A 151 -3.73 0.88 13.86
CA LEU A 151 -2.57 1.03 14.75
C LEU A 151 -2.88 2.07 15.84
N SER A 152 -2.68 1.65 17.08
CA SER A 152 -2.80 2.49 18.27
C SER A 152 -1.42 2.84 18.83
N GLU A 153 -1.38 3.78 19.76
CA GLU A 153 -0.16 4.12 20.50
C GLU A 153 0.36 2.90 21.28
N PHE A 154 1.68 2.82 21.38
CA PHE A 154 2.31 1.81 22.22
C PHE A 154 2.02 2.10 23.68
N THR A 155 1.68 1.05 24.42
CA THR A 155 1.71 1.10 25.88
C THR A 155 3.13 1.38 26.36
N ARG A 156 3.28 1.90 27.58
CA ARG A 156 4.60 2.13 28.19
C ARG A 156 5.50 0.88 28.15
N ARG A 157 4.91 -0.30 28.35
CA ARG A 157 5.61 -1.57 28.26
C ARG A 157 6.08 -1.87 26.83
N GLN A 158 5.20 -1.75 25.83
CA GLN A 158 5.59 -1.96 24.43
C GLN A 158 6.66 -0.97 23.97
N ALA A 159 6.57 0.30 24.38
CA ALA A 159 7.57 1.31 24.06
C ALA A 159 8.93 0.98 24.72
N HIS A 160 8.90 0.51 25.97
CA HIS A 160 10.08 0.04 26.67
C HIS A 160 10.74 -1.14 25.94
N ASP A 161 9.95 -2.14 25.55
CA ASP A 161 10.45 -3.33 24.85
C ASP A 161 11.01 -2.97 23.46
N LEU A 162 10.32 -2.07 22.74
CA LEU A 162 10.77 -1.54 21.44
C LEU A 162 12.16 -0.89 21.50
N ILE A 163 12.49 -0.25 22.63
CA ILE A 163 13.80 0.39 22.85
C ILE A 163 14.83 -0.62 23.35
N LEU A 164 14.47 -1.47 24.33
CA LEU A 164 15.43 -2.35 24.98
C LEU A 164 15.83 -3.54 24.13
N THR A 165 14.89 -4.18 23.41
CA THR A 165 15.20 -5.38 22.64
C THR A 165 16.32 -5.15 21.60
N PRO A 166 16.31 -4.06 20.80
CA PRO A 166 17.42 -3.75 19.92
C PRO A 166 18.74 -3.49 20.66
N MET A 167 18.70 -2.82 21.81
CA MET A 167 19.90 -2.49 22.60
C MET A 167 20.54 -3.75 23.20
N GLU A 168 19.73 -4.68 23.69
CA GLU A 168 20.19 -5.98 24.20
C GLU A 168 20.84 -6.82 23.09
N ASN A 169 20.26 -6.82 21.88
CA ASN A 169 20.86 -7.47 20.71
C ASN A 169 22.23 -6.88 20.35
N LEU A 170 22.44 -5.59 20.62
CA LEU A 170 23.73 -4.90 20.49
C LEU A 170 24.63 -5.05 21.73
N ARG A 171 24.22 -5.84 22.73
CA ARG A 171 24.89 -6.03 24.02
C ARG A 171 25.05 -4.73 24.84
N VAL A 172 24.21 -3.74 24.59
CA VAL A 172 24.14 -2.47 25.34
C VAL A 172 23.07 -2.58 26.41
N ARG A 173 23.44 -2.31 27.67
CA ARG A 173 22.50 -2.31 28.81
C ARG A 173 22.21 -0.88 29.26
N ILE A 174 20.96 -0.47 29.20
CA ILE A 174 20.51 0.82 29.74
C ILE A 174 20.28 0.64 31.24
N LYS A 175 21.05 1.37 32.07
CA LYS A 175 20.80 1.44 33.51
C LYS A 175 19.90 2.64 33.79
N ASN A 176 18.72 2.39 34.35
CA ASN A 176 17.93 3.46 34.95
C ASN A 176 18.65 3.96 36.21
N LYS A 177 18.84 5.27 36.32
CA LYS A 177 19.23 5.92 37.58
C LYS A 177 18.01 6.10 38.48
#